data_AF-A0A1S2GVI0-F1
#
_entry.id   AF-A0A1S2GVI0-F1
#
_cell.length_a   1.000
_cell.length_b   1.000
_cell.length_c   1.000
_cell.angle_alpha   90.00
_cell.angle_beta   90.00
_cell.angle_gamma   90.00
#
_symmetry.space_group_name_H-M   'P 1'
#
loop_
_entity.id
_entity.type
_entity.pdbx_description
1 polymer ?
#
loop_
_entity_poly.entity_id
_entity_poly.type
_entity_poly.pdbx_seq_one_letter_code
_entity_poly.pdbx_strand_id
1 'polypeptide(L)'
;MDDDTGADAALLRRLANGDRAALADAFDRFAPTLVRSAWAVAASRQDVEEIVQDTFLTLWQQAATIDPATSALLPWLLVVCRDRARDQARRTERSADGRTQRGDRSRARRTKAVTHDEH
;
A
#
# COMPACT_ATOMS: atom_id res chain seq x y z
N MET A 1 16.08 14.10 -9.54
CA MET A 1 15.33 13.08 -8.78
C MET A 1 15.33 13.38 -7.28
N ASP A 2 16.21 14.26 -6.78
CA ASP A 2 16.29 14.59 -5.35
C ASP A 2 15.10 15.40 -4.80
N ASP A 3 14.44 16.18 -5.66
CA ASP A 3 13.26 16.98 -5.28
C ASP A 3 12.06 16.12 -4.88
N ASP A 4 11.87 14.99 -5.58
CA ASP A 4 10.80 14.03 -5.31
C ASP A 4 11.01 13.34 -3.95
N THR A 5 12.25 12.99 -3.60
CA THR A 5 12.61 12.40 -2.31
C THR A 5 12.38 13.39 -1.16
N GLY A 6 12.72 14.67 -1.36
CA GLY A 6 12.46 15.72 -0.37
C GLY A 6 10.95 15.96 -0.12
N ALA A 7 10.15 15.96 -1.19
CA ALA A 7 8.70 16.05 -1.11
C ALA A 7 8.09 14.81 -0.42
N ASP A 8 8.57 13.61 -0.75
CA ASP A 8 8.17 12.35 -0.10
C ASP A 8 8.51 12.36 1.39
N ALA A 9 9.69 12.85 1.75
CA ALA A 9 10.13 12.96 3.14
C ALA A 9 9.20 13.88 3.96
N ALA A 10 8.82 15.03 3.39
CA ALA A 10 7.90 15.96 4.03
C ALA A 10 6.50 15.36 4.20
N LEU A 11 6.02 14.65 3.18
CA LEU A 11 4.73 13.96 3.20
C LEU A 11 4.70 12.87 4.27
N LEU A 12 5.75 12.03 4.34
CA LEU A 12 5.90 10.98 5.34
C LEU A 12 5.93 11.52 6.78
N ARG A 13 6.66 12.60 7.03
CA ARG A 13 6.68 13.24 8.37
C ARG A 13 5.30 13.72 8.80
N ARG A 14 4.53 14.31 7.90
CA ARG A 14 3.15 14.75 8.20
C ARG A 14 2.23 13.56 8.45
N LEU A 15 2.32 12.51 7.64
CA LEU A 15 1.58 11.27 7.82
C LEU A 15 1.88 10.61 9.17
N ALA A 16 3.16 10.53 9.56
CA ALA A 16 3.58 9.98 10.85
C ALA A 16 3.00 10.74 12.05
N ASN A 17 2.72 12.04 11.90
CA ASN A 17 2.08 12.88 12.92
C ASN A 17 0.55 12.82 12.88
N GLY A 18 -0.05 11.98 12.03
CA GLY A 18 -1.51 11.87 11.92
C GLY A 18 -2.17 13.01 11.16
N ASP A 19 -1.46 13.70 10.26
CA ASP A 19 -2.04 14.73 9.39
C ASP A 19 -2.89 14.09 8.28
N ARG A 20 -4.22 14.22 8.39
CA ARG A 20 -5.16 13.72 7.38
C ARG A 20 -5.04 14.42 6.03
N ALA A 21 -4.63 15.68 5.99
CA ALA A 21 -4.43 16.38 4.73
C ALA A 21 -3.25 15.77 3.96
N ALA A 22 -2.21 15.32 4.67
CA ALA A 22 -1.09 14.62 4.04
C ALA A 22 -1.51 13.28 3.42
N LEU A 23 -2.51 12.60 3.99
CA LEU A 23 -3.07 11.39 3.38
C LEU A 23 -3.83 11.70 2.09
N ALA A 24 -4.57 12.82 2.04
CA ALA A 24 -5.21 13.29 0.82
C ALA A 24 -4.16 13.67 -0.25
N ASP A 25 -3.12 14.41 0.12
CA ASP A 25 -2.02 14.78 -0.77
C ASP A 25 -1.33 13.52 -1.35
N ALA A 26 -1.09 12.50 -0.53
CA ALA A 26 -0.54 11.22 -0.97
C ALA A 26 -1.51 10.49 -1.92
N PHE A 27 -2.80 10.52 -1.63
CA PHE A 27 -3.82 9.91 -2.47
C PHE A 27 -3.83 10.55 -3.85
N ASP A 28 -3.95 11.87 -3.93
CA ASP A 28 -4.00 12.60 -5.19
C ASP A 28 -2.75 12.37 -6.05
N ARG A 29 -1.57 12.30 -5.41
CA ARG A 29 -0.29 12.09 -6.11
C ARG A 29 -0.12 10.65 -6.60
N PHE A 30 -0.44 9.65 -5.79
CA PHE A 30 -0.05 8.25 -6.07
C PHE A 30 -1.19 7.36 -6.56
N ALA A 31 -2.45 7.71 -6.29
CA ALA A 31 -3.60 6.88 -6.67
C ALA A 31 -3.66 6.57 -8.18
N PRO A 32 -3.40 7.51 -9.12
CA PRO A 32 -3.44 7.19 -10.55
C PRO A 32 -2.48 6.05 -10.95
N THR A 33 -1.29 6.04 -10.37
CA THR A 33 -0.28 5.00 -10.62
C THR A 33 -0.65 3.68 -9.95
N LEU A 34 -1.12 3.73 -8.70
CA LEU A 34 -1.55 2.54 -7.97
C LEU A 34 -2.78 1.88 -8.59
N VAL A 35 -3.76 2.65 -9.05
CA VAL A 35 -4.93 2.15 -9.79
C VAL A 35 -4.48 1.42 -11.04
N ARG A 36 -3.58 2.00 -11.84
CA ARG A 36 -3.04 1.34 -13.04
C ARG A 36 -2.31 0.04 -12.70
N SER A 37 -1.54 0.03 -11.62
CA SER A 37 -0.84 -1.17 -11.16
C SER A 37 -1.81 -2.25 -10.65
N ALA A 38 -2.87 -1.86 -9.94
CA ALA A 38 -3.87 -2.79 -9.41
C ALA A 38 -4.71 -3.44 -10.53
N TRP A 39 -5.00 -2.71 -11.61
CA TRP A 39 -5.68 -3.26 -12.79
C TRP A 39 -4.91 -4.39 -13.49
N ALA A 40 -3.60 -4.49 -13.30
CA ALA A 40 -2.81 -5.58 -13.89
C ALA A 40 -3.15 -6.97 -13.31
N VAL A 41 -3.89 -7.03 -12.20
CA VAL A 41 -4.12 -8.24 -11.40
C VAL A 41 -5.55 -8.36 -10.87
N ALA A 42 -6.27 -7.26 -10.71
CA ALA A 42 -7.65 -7.24 -10.23
C ALA A 42 -8.65 -7.70 -11.30
N ALA A 43 -9.71 -8.39 -10.87
CA ALA A 43 -10.78 -8.89 -11.76
C ALA A 43 -11.91 -7.88 -11.97
N SER A 44 -12.06 -6.91 -11.07
CA SER A 44 -13.14 -5.92 -11.11
C SER A 44 -12.69 -4.55 -10.62
N ARG A 45 -13.50 -3.52 -10.91
CA ARG A 45 -13.29 -2.17 -10.38
C ARG A 45 -13.33 -2.14 -8.85
N GLN A 46 -14.23 -2.93 -8.25
CA GLN A 46 -14.35 -3.02 -6.79
C GLN A 46 -13.07 -3.57 -6.16
N ASP A 47 -12.45 -4.58 -6.77
CA ASP A 47 -11.18 -5.12 -6.29
C ASP A 47 -10.05 -4.08 -6.37
N VAL A 48 -10.00 -3.30 -7.44
CA VAL A 48 -9.02 -2.20 -7.58
C VAL A 48 -9.21 -1.17 -6.47
N GLU A 49 -10.45 -0.75 -6.24
CA GLU A 49 -10.76 0.21 -5.18
C GLU A 49 -10.37 -0.33 -3.79
N GLU A 50 -10.63 -1.61 -3.50
CA GLU A 50 -10.22 -2.25 -2.24
C GLU A 50 -8.69 -2.29 -2.11
N ILE A 51 -7.96 -2.74 -3.13
CA ILE A 51 -6.49 -2.83 -3.13
C ILE A 51 -5.86 -1.46 -2.87
N VAL A 52 -6.35 -0.42 -3.55
CA VAL A 52 -5.81 0.94 -3.41
C VAL A 52 -6.11 1.50 -2.02
N GLN A 53 -7.34 1.36 -1.52
CA GLN A 53 -7.70 1.78 -0.16
C GLN A 53 -6.85 1.08 0.90
N ASP A 54 -6.68 -0.24 0.78
CA ASP A 54 -5.84 -1.02 1.67
C ASP A 54 -4.38 -0.57 1.64
N THR A 55 -3.87 -0.20 0.46
CA THR A 55 -2.51 0.33 0.31
C THR A 55 -2.34 1.64 1.07
N PHE A 56 -3.26 2.60 0.92
CA PHE A 56 -3.21 3.87 1.65
C PHE A 56 -3.46 3.71 3.16
N LEU A 57 -4.32 2.77 3.56
CA LEU A 57 -4.49 2.43 4.98
C LEU A 57 -3.20 1.91 5.59
N THR A 58 -2.43 1.15 4.82
CA THR A 58 -1.10 0.64 5.24
C THR A 58 -0.10 1.77 5.34
N LEU A 59 -0.08 2.66 4.36
CA LEU A 59 0.74 3.87 4.41
C LEU A 59 0.47 4.63 5.72
N TRP A 60 -0.80 4.88 6.03
CA TRP A 60 -1.17 5.58 7.26
C TRP A 60 -0.67 4.86 8.53
N GLN A 61 -0.87 3.54 8.60
CA GLN A 61 -0.46 2.74 9.76
C GLN A 61 1.06 2.62 9.92
N GLN A 62 1.81 2.68 8.82
CA GLN A 62 3.25 2.42 8.79
C GLN A 62 4.11 3.66 8.56
N ALA A 63 3.50 4.83 8.32
CA ALA A 63 4.21 6.07 8.03
C ALA A 63 5.31 6.40 9.07
N ALA A 64 5.04 6.17 10.36
CA ALA A 64 6.01 6.40 11.43
C ALA A 64 7.20 5.41 11.44
N THR A 65 7.13 4.33 10.67
CA THR A 65 8.18 3.30 10.58
C THR A 65 9.03 3.41 9.31
N ILE A 66 8.62 4.25 8.35
CA ILE A 66 9.33 4.48 7.10
C ILE A 66 10.37 5.57 7.34
N ASP A 67 11.62 5.33 6.98
CA ASP A 67 12.66 6.36 7.05
C ASP A 67 12.50 7.36 5.90
N PRO A 68 12.12 8.62 6.19
CA PRO A 68 11.89 9.63 5.16
C PRO A 68 13.18 10.12 4.48
N ALA A 69 14.36 9.86 5.06
CA ALA A 69 15.63 10.32 4.48
C ALA A 69 16.15 9.41 3.35
N THR A 70 15.73 8.14 3.36
CA THR A 70 16.31 7.09 2.49
C THR A 70 15.26 6.39 1.63
N SER A 71 13.97 6.61 1.89
CA SER A 71 12.88 5.89 1.21
C SER A 71 12.13 6.77 0.21
N ALA A 72 12.21 6.42 -1.07
CA ALA A 72 11.25 6.91 -2.06
C ALA A 72 9.89 6.25 -1.81
N LEU A 73 8.83 7.05 -1.78
CA LEU A 73 7.52 6.59 -1.32
C LEU A 73 6.82 5.73 -2.38
N LEU A 74 6.96 6.08 -3.66
CA LEU A 74 6.30 5.35 -4.75
C LEU A 74 6.75 3.88 -4.87
N PRO A 75 8.05 3.54 -4.86
CA PRO A 75 8.49 2.14 -4.86
C PRO A 75 7.93 1.33 -3.69
N TRP A 76 7.92 1.91 -2.48
CA TRP A 76 7.33 1.26 -1.31
C TRP A 76 5.82 1.01 -1.49
N LEU A 77 5.08 2.00 -1.99
CA LEU A 77 3.64 1.88 -2.27
C LEU A 77 3.35 0.81 -3.33
N LEU A 78 4.17 0.70 -4.37
CA LEU A 78 4.00 -0.34 -5.40
C LEU A 78 4.21 -1.76 -4.84
N VAL A 79 5.17 -1.94 -3.93
CA VAL A 79 5.37 -3.21 -3.22
C VAL A 79 4.14 -3.57 -2.40
N VAL A 80 3.66 -2.64 -1.58
CA VAL A 80 2.46 -2.85 -0.75
C VAL A 80 1.23 -3.14 -1.62
N CYS A 81 1.01 -2.37 -2.69
CA CYS A 81 -0.10 -2.57 -3.62
C CYS A 81 -0.07 -3.97 -4.24
N ARG A 82 1.11 -4.45 -4.65
CA ARG A 82 1.27 -5.79 -5.22
C ARG A 82 0.99 -6.88 -4.19
N ASP A 83 1.38 -6.69 -2.94
CA ASP A 83 1.09 -7.64 -1.87
C ASP A 83 -0.42 -7.71 -1.56
N ARG A 84 -1.11 -6.56 -1.57
CA ARG A 84 -2.58 -6.50 -1.42
C ARG A 84 -3.33 -7.13 -2.57
N ALA A 85 -2.89 -6.88 -3.80
CA ALA A 85 -3.42 -7.57 -4.97
C ALA A 85 -3.34 -9.10 -4.86
N ARG A 86 -2.19 -9.63 -4.41
CA ARG A 86 -2.03 -11.08 -4.20
C ARG A 86 -2.93 -11.62 -3.10
N ASP A 87 -3.13 -10.86 -2.03
CA ASP A 87 -4.06 -11.25 -0.97
C ASP A 87 -5.51 -11.28 -1.46
N GLN A 88 -5.90 -10.31 -2.31
CA GLN A 88 -7.23 -10.27 -2.92
C GLN A 88 -7.45 -11.46 -3.87
N ALA A 89 -6.49 -11.75 -4.76
CA ALA A 89 -6.57 -12.90 -5.66
C ALA A 89 -6.79 -14.22 -4.88
N ARG A 90 -6.05 -14.42 -3.78
CA ARG A 90 -6.22 -15.58 -2.90
C ARG A 90 -7.60 -15.63 -2.22
N ARG A 91 -8.23 -14.49 -1.94
CA ARG A 91 -9.59 -14.44 -1.36
C ARG A 91 -10.64 -14.80 -2.40
N THR A 92 -10.48 -14.33 -3.64
CA THR A 92 -11.38 -14.64 -4.75
C THR A 92 -11.33 -16.12 -5.09
N GLU A 93 -10.13 -16.71 -5.18
CA GLU A 93 -9.94 -18.15 -5.38
C GLU A 93 -10.62 -18.98 -4.27
N ARG A 94 -10.40 -18.61 -3.00
CA ARG A 94 -11.06 -19.26 -1.86
C ARG A 94 -12.56 -19.05 -1.82
N SER A 95 -13.09 -17.96 -2.38
CA SER A 95 -14.52 -17.71 -2.43
C SER A 95 -15.19 -18.49 -3.57
N ALA A 96 -14.47 -18.70 -4.68
CA ALA A 96 -14.89 -19.59 -5.75
C ALA A 96 -14.88 -21.07 -5.32
N ASP A 97 -13.88 -21.47 -4.52
CA ASP A 97 -13.77 -22.80 -3.92
C ASP A 97 -14.66 -22.95 -2.65
N GLY A 98 -15.02 -21.82 -2.04
CA GLY A 98 -15.66 -21.67 -0.73
C GLY A 98 -17.18 -21.51 -0.72
N ARG A 99 -17.90 -22.16 -1.66
CA ARG A 99 -19.26 -22.68 -1.32
C ARG A 99 -19.22 -23.64 -0.11
N THR A 100 -18.04 -24.02 0.34
CA THR A 100 -17.79 -24.68 1.62
C THR A 100 -16.78 -23.83 2.41
N GLN A 101 -17.20 -23.36 3.60
CA GLN A 101 -16.36 -22.87 4.71
C GLN A 101 -16.09 -21.36 4.77
N ARG A 102 -17.00 -20.69 5.48
CA ARG A 102 -16.89 -19.36 6.07
C ARG A 102 -15.99 -19.41 7.31
N GLY A 103 -14.90 -18.64 7.30
CA GLY A 103 -14.25 -18.15 8.51
C GLY A 103 -12.76 -18.42 8.60
N ASP A 104 -11.95 -17.42 8.29
CA ASP A 104 -10.81 -17.04 9.13
C ASP A 104 -10.32 -15.64 8.72
N ARG A 105 -10.62 -14.64 9.56
CA ARG A 105 -10.04 -13.29 9.46
C ARG A 105 -8.98 -13.17 10.53
N SER A 106 -7.76 -13.59 10.23
CA SER A 106 -6.56 -13.20 10.98
C SER A 106 -5.31 -13.42 10.15
N ARG A 107 -4.87 -12.38 9.43
CA ARG A 107 -3.50 -12.34 8.92
C ARG A 107 -2.95 -10.93 8.80
N ALA A 108 -2.85 -10.26 9.94
CA ALA A 108 -1.81 -9.26 10.14
C ALA A 108 -0.46 -10.02 10.21
N ARG A 109 0.15 -10.27 9.05
CA ARG A 109 1.51 -10.82 8.99
C ARG A 109 2.47 -9.76 8.46
N ARG A 110 3.28 -9.26 9.40
CA ARG A 110 4.69 -8.88 9.25
C ARG A 110 5.07 -8.40 7.84
N THR A 111 5.01 -7.10 7.63
CA THR A 111 6.01 -6.46 6.79
C THR A 111 7.34 -6.58 7.52
N LYS A 112 8.21 -7.48 7.03
CA LYS A 112 9.63 -7.41 7.39
C LYS A 112 10.10 -6.02 6.98
N ALA A 113 10.68 -5.27 7.92
CA ALA A 113 11.56 -4.17 7.58
C ALA A 113 12.66 -4.76 6.70
N VAL A 114 12.54 -4.56 5.39
CA VAL A 114 13.67 -4.70 4.48
C VAL A 114 14.41 -3.39 4.66
N THR A 115 15.34 -3.40 5.62
CA THR A 115 16.51 -2.53 5.60
C THR A 115 17.13 -2.70 4.22
N HIS A 116 17.02 -1.66 3.39
CA HIS A 116 17.85 -1.55 2.21
C HIS A 116 19.22 -1.10 2.70
N ASP A 117 20.02 -2.11 3.02
CA ASP A 117 21.47 -2.02 3.19
C ASP A 117 22.06 -2.04 1.77
N GLU A 118 22.61 -0.92 1.29
CA GLU A 118 23.60 -0.91 0.22
C GLU A 118 24.60 0.25 0.41
N HIS A 119 25.79 -0.16 0.89
CA HIS A 119 27.17 0.25 0.58
C HIS A 119 27.68 1.69 0.79
#